data_AF-A0A8T6RQA5-F1
#
_entry.id   AF-A0A8T6RQA5-F1
#
_cell.length_a   1.000
_cell.length_b   1.000
_cell.length_c   1.000
_cell.angle_alpha   90.00
_cell.angle_beta   90.00
_cell.angle_gamma   90.00
#
_symmetry.space_group_name_H-M   'P 1'
#
loop_
_entity.id
_entity.type
_entity.pdbx_description
1 polymer ?
#
loop_
_entity_poly.entity_id
_entity_poly.type
_entity_poly.pdbx_seq_one_letter_code
_entity_poly.pdbx_strand_id
1 'polypeptide(L)'
;MNLCTFQNGCMGCCRYRTKSISKIKKAIDIKTEKYKKSRSVQEFRSRAEKIRLQNGVCLNLIKKNDKIICPLHPDKKKGEDLRIEYCKINYFCKTVKEFVKWEKEKSINFLNFFKNSKFDPIVYSLKMFDRNLLREFNKD
;
A
#
# COMPACT_ATOMS: atom_id res chain seq x y z
N MET A 1 4.76 11.40 10.13
CA MET A 1 5.26 10.10 9.62
C MET A 1 4.06 9.24 9.23
N ASN A 2 4.00 8.73 7.99
CA ASN A 2 2.82 8.00 7.50
C ASN A 2 3.08 6.49 7.56
N LEU A 3 2.32 5.76 8.39
CA LEU A 3 2.39 4.31 8.50
C LEU A 3 2.15 3.60 7.15
N CYS A 4 1.47 4.28 6.21
CA CYS A 4 1.22 3.81 4.86
C CYS A 4 2.46 3.83 3.96
N THR A 5 3.56 4.50 4.33
CA THR A 5 4.79 4.56 3.52
C THR A 5 6.04 4.09 4.28
N PHE A 6 5.88 3.65 5.54
CA PHE A 6 6.97 3.43 6.50
C PHE A 6 8.02 2.38 6.09
N GLN A 7 7.64 1.27 5.44
CA GLN A 7 8.59 0.35 4.78
C GLN A 7 7.96 -0.31 3.56
N ASN A 8 8.21 0.25 2.38
CA ASN A 8 7.80 -0.34 1.08
C ASN A 8 6.29 -0.23 0.77
N GLY A 9 5.59 0.72 1.40
CA GLY A 9 4.23 1.10 1.03
C GLY A 9 3.14 0.15 1.55
N CYS A 10 2.01 0.71 1.96
CA CYS A 10 0.81 0.01 2.34
C CYS A 10 -0.09 -0.16 1.12
N MET A 11 -0.41 -1.40 0.76
CA MET A 11 -1.39 -1.69 -0.28
C MET A 11 -2.84 -1.62 0.22
N GLY A 12 -3.05 -1.40 1.52
CA GLY A 12 -4.33 -1.49 2.23
C GLY A 12 -5.21 -0.24 2.17
N CYS A 13 -4.75 0.87 1.61
CA CYS A 13 -5.57 2.09 1.51
C CYS A 13 -6.58 2.05 0.33
N CYS A 14 -6.56 1.00 -0.49
CA CYS A 14 -7.37 0.91 -1.70
C CYS A 14 -8.46 -0.16 -1.60
N ARG A 15 -9.04 -0.39 -0.40
CA ARG A 15 -10.20 -1.28 -0.22
C ARG A 15 -9.89 -2.73 -0.66
N TYR A 16 -8.86 -3.31 -0.04
CA TYR A 16 -8.47 -4.70 -0.28
C TYR A 16 -9.65 -5.66 -0.06
N ARG A 17 -9.85 -6.59 -1.01
CA ARG A 17 -10.73 -7.75 -0.85
C ARG A 17 -9.91 -9.00 -1.12
N THR A 18 -10.01 -9.95 -0.21
CA THR A 18 -9.11 -11.09 -0.07
C THR A 18 -8.97 -11.91 -1.35
N LYS A 19 -7.71 -12.12 -1.77
CA LYS A 19 -7.27 -13.10 -2.77
C LYS A 19 -5.90 -13.66 -2.35
N SER A 20 -5.51 -14.84 -2.82
CA SER A 20 -4.23 -15.45 -2.45
C SER A 20 -3.03 -14.54 -2.74
N ILE A 21 -1.99 -14.62 -1.91
CA ILE A 21 -0.73 -13.88 -2.07
C ILE A 21 -0.15 -14.09 -3.48
N SER A 22 -0.22 -15.30 -4.02
CA SER A 22 0.22 -15.61 -5.39
C SER A 22 -0.54 -14.81 -6.46
N LYS A 23 -1.86 -14.66 -6.34
CA LYS A 23 -2.68 -13.84 -7.27
C LYS A 23 -2.38 -12.35 -7.14
N ILE A 24 -2.02 -11.88 -5.94
CA ILE A 24 -1.58 -10.50 -5.71
C ILE A 24 -0.25 -10.26 -6.40
N LYS A 25 0.76 -11.11 -6.17
CA LYS A 25 2.10 -11.03 -6.79
C LYS A 25 1.97 -10.99 -8.31
N LYS A 26 1.28 -11.97 -8.90
CA LYS A 26 1.01 -12.03 -10.35
C LYS A 26 0.32 -10.76 -10.88
N ALA A 27 -0.64 -10.21 -10.15
CA ALA A 27 -1.30 -8.98 -10.58
C ALA A 27 -0.35 -7.78 -10.56
N ILE A 28 0.53 -7.67 -9.56
CA ILE A 28 1.55 -6.62 -9.49
C ILE A 28 2.58 -6.78 -10.61
N ASP A 29 3.01 -8.00 -10.92
CA ASP A 29 3.96 -8.26 -12.00
C ASP A 29 3.39 -7.83 -13.36
N ILE A 30 2.14 -8.21 -13.65
CA ILE A 30 1.44 -7.77 -14.88
C ILE A 30 1.37 -6.24 -14.96
N LYS A 31 1.05 -5.57 -13.85
CA LYS A 31 0.98 -4.09 -13.79
C LYS A 31 2.37 -3.47 -13.97
N THR A 32 3.41 -4.11 -13.46
CA THR A 32 4.80 -3.66 -13.59
C THR A 32 5.24 -3.70 -15.05
N GLU A 33 4.92 -4.79 -15.77
CA GLU A 33 5.22 -4.87 -17.21
C GLU A 33 4.43 -3.85 -18.03
N LYS A 34 3.15 -3.61 -17.69
CA LYS A 34 2.38 -2.52 -18.30
C LYS A 34 2.99 -1.15 -18.04
N TYR A 35 3.50 -0.91 -16.84
CA TYR A 35 4.16 0.34 -16.49
C TYR A 35 5.42 0.57 -17.31
N LYS A 36 6.27 -0.45 -17.46
CA LYS A 36 7.49 -0.38 -18.30
C LYS A 36 7.20 -0.04 -19.76
N LYS A 37 6.06 -0.51 -20.28
CA LYS A 37 5.62 -0.23 -21.67
C LYS A 37 4.88 1.09 -21.83
N SER A 38 4.55 1.78 -20.75
CA SER A 38 3.85 3.07 -20.80
C SER A 38 4.84 4.19 -21.10
N ARG A 39 4.49 5.11 -21.99
CA ARG A 39 5.30 6.29 -22.34
C ARG A 39 5.32 7.32 -21.21
N SER A 40 4.30 7.31 -20.36
CA SER A 40 4.21 8.20 -19.19
C SER A 40 3.46 7.57 -18.02
N VAL A 41 3.62 8.18 -16.84
CA VAL A 41 2.87 7.78 -15.64
C VAL A 41 1.38 8.07 -15.80
N GLN A 42 1.03 9.13 -16.53
CA GLN A 42 -0.34 9.53 -16.85
C GLN A 42 -1.01 8.53 -17.79
N GLU A 43 -0.30 8.03 -18.80
CA GLU A 43 -0.77 6.95 -19.68
C GLU A 43 -0.99 5.68 -18.86
N PHE A 44 -0.01 5.29 -18.03
CA PHE A 44 -0.18 4.15 -17.14
C PHE A 44 -1.40 4.31 -16.23
N ARG A 45 -1.59 5.47 -15.60
CA ARG A 45 -2.75 5.77 -14.74
C ARG A 45 -4.06 5.59 -15.49
N SER A 46 -4.14 6.10 -16.72
CA SER A 46 -5.39 6.23 -17.49
C SER A 46 -5.77 4.95 -18.26
N ARG A 47 -4.96 3.89 -18.16
CA ARG A 47 -5.19 2.60 -18.84
C ARG A 47 -6.44 1.82 -18.39
N ALA A 48 -7.11 2.28 -17.34
CA ALA A 48 -8.27 1.64 -16.77
C ALA A 48 -9.18 2.67 -16.10
N GLU A 49 -10.45 2.31 -15.91
CA GLU A 49 -11.42 3.12 -15.19
C GLU A 49 -10.94 3.55 -13.80
N LYS A 50 -11.40 4.74 -13.40
CA LYS A 50 -11.14 5.35 -12.09
C LYS A 50 -11.49 4.38 -10.95
N ILE A 51 -10.63 4.30 -9.93
CA ILE A 51 -10.86 3.55 -8.68
C ILE A 51 -11.13 2.03 -8.89
N ARG A 52 -10.64 1.46 -10.00
CA ARG A 52 -10.78 0.02 -10.24
C ARG A 52 -9.73 -0.79 -9.49
N LEU A 53 -10.15 -1.94 -8.95
CA LEU A 53 -9.26 -2.92 -8.34
C LEU A 53 -9.12 -4.13 -9.27
N GLN A 54 -7.91 -4.67 -9.38
CA GLN A 54 -7.68 -5.97 -10.00
C GLN A 54 -7.24 -6.93 -8.92
N ASN A 55 -7.99 -8.01 -8.75
CA ASN A 55 -7.71 -9.02 -7.74
C ASN A 55 -7.68 -8.49 -6.30
N GLY A 56 -8.49 -7.47 -6.00
CA GLY A 56 -8.50 -6.82 -4.68
C GLY A 56 -7.31 -5.90 -4.42
N VAL A 57 -6.48 -5.64 -5.43
CA VAL A 57 -5.26 -4.83 -5.32
C VAL A 57 -5.39 -3.62 -6.22
N CYS A 58 -4.95 -2.46 -5.72
CA CYS A 58 -4.90 -1.22 -6.49
C CYS A 58 -4.24 -1.45 -7.84
N LEU A 59 -4.85 -0.95 -8.92
CA LEU A 59 -4.28 -1.07 -10.25
C LEU A 59 -2.92 -0.37 -10.34
N ASN A 60 -2.68 0.68 -9.57
CA ASN A 60 -1.46 1.47 -9.75
C ASN A 60 -0.26 0.97 -8.96
N LEU A 61 -0.34 -0.20 -8.32
CA LEU A 61 0.79 -0.80 -7.62
C LEU A 61 1.70 -1.57 -8.61
N ILE A 62 3.00 -1.31 -8.51
CA ILE A 62 4.06 -1.93 -9.31
C ILE A 62 5.22 -2.39 -8.42
N LYS A 63 6.08 -3.25 -8.95
CA LYS A 63 7.36 -3.63 -8.36
C LYS A 63 8.49 -2.78 -8.96
N LYS A 64 9.31 -2.16 -8.11
CA LYS A 64 10.53 -1.43 -8.51
C LYS A 64 11.63 -1.68 -7.46
N ASN A 65 12.77 -2.21 -7.88
CA ASN A 65 13.91 -2.57 -7.00
C ASN A 65 13.46 -3.40 -5.78
N ASP A 66 12.70 -4.47 -6.04
CA ASP A 66 12.09 -5.35 -5.02
C ASP A 66 11.11 -4.71 -4.04
N LYS A 67 10.72 -3.46 -4.28
CA LYS A 67 9.72 -2.75 -3.48
C LYS A 67 8.41 -2.62 -4.25
N ILE A 68 7.29 -2.74 -3.53
CA ILE A 68 5.98 -2.43 -4.08
C ILE A 68 5.72 -0.94 -3.90
N ILE A 69 5.44 -0.22 -4.97
CA ILE A 69 5.21 1.23 -4.93
C ILE A 69 4.02 1.64 -5.79
N CYS A 70 3.51 2.84 -5.55
CA CYS A 70 2.59 3.53 -6.44
C CYS A 70 3.34 4.68 -7.14
N PRO A 71 3.51 4.65 -8.48
CA PRO A 71 4.21 5.70 -9.21
C PRO A 71 3.40 7.00 -9.29
N LEU A 72 2.12 6.97 -8.92
CA LEU A 72 1.23 8.14 -8.89
C LEU A 72 1.34 8.92 -7.56
N HIS A 73 2.02 8.38 -6.54
CA HIS A 73 2.11 9.02 -5.23
C HIS A 73 2.91 10.33 -5.29
N PRO A 74 2.50 11.40 -4.58
CA PRO A 74 3.17 12.71 -4.62
C PRO A 74 4.64 12.67 -4.18
N ASP A 75 5.00 11.79 -3.24
CA ASP A 75 6.39 11.48 -2.85
C ASP A 75 7.29 11.07 -4.05
N LYS A 76 6.70 10.66 -5.17
CA LYS A 76 7.40 10.26 -6.40
C LYS A 76 7.33 11.31 -7.50
N LYS A 77 6.60 12.41 -7.28
CA LYS A 77 6.26 13.42 -8.29
C LYS A 77 6.42 14.85 -7.77
N LYS A 78 7.38 15.09 -6.87
CA LYS A 78 7.71 16.43 -6.35
C LYS A 78 6.46 17.19 -5.85
N GLY A 79 5.50 16.48 -5.24
CA GLY A 79 4.27 17.06 -4.70
C GLY A 79 3.02 16.90 -5.57
N GLU A 80 3.13 16.52 -6.84
CA GLU A 80 1.95 16.29 -7.69
C GLU A 80 1.28 14.95 -7.35
N ASP A 81 0.03 14.99 -6.87
CA ASP A 81 -0.73 13.79 -6.53
C ASP A 81 -1.57 13.29 -7.72
N LEU A 82 -0.96 12.43 -8.54
CA LEU A 82 -1.63 11.82 -9.69
C LEU A 82 -2.69 10.78 -9.29
N ARG A 83 -2.90 10.52 -7.99
CA ARG A 83 -3.90 9.56 -7.49
C ARG A 83 -5.29 10.17 -7.38
N ILE A 84 -5.43 11.50 -7.42
CA ILE A 84 -6.72 12.20 -7.32
C ILE A 84 -7.67 11.62 -8.39
N GLU A 85 -8.89 11.26 -7.98
CA GLU A 85 -9.90 10.51 -8.78
C GLU A 85 -9.58 9.05 -9.15
N TYR A 86 -8.31 8.64 -9.17
CA TYR A 86 -7.90 7.27 -9.53
C TYR A 86 -7.68 6.36 -8.31
N CYS A 87 -7.75 6.94 -7.11
CA CYS A 87 -7.57 6.27 -5.83
C CYS A 87 -8.50 6.88 -4.78
N LYS A 88 -8.86 6.09 -3.76
CA LYS A 88 -9.49 6.61 -2.54
C LYS A 88 -8.41 7.15 -1.60
N ILE A 89 -7.84 8.31 -1.92
CA ILE A 89 -6.72 8.92 -1.18
C ILE A 89 -7.02 9.20 0.30
N ASN A 90 -8.31 9.37 0.65
CA ASN A 90 -8.77 9.61 2.03
C ASN A 90 -9.14 8.32 2.78
N TYR A 91 -8.96 7.15 2.17
CA TYR A 91 -9.26 5.88 2.84
C TYR A 91 -8.06 5.41 3.64
N PHE A 92 -8.26 5.28 4.95
CA PHE A 92 -7.30 4.64 5.86
C PHE A 92 -7.82 3.26 6.30
N CYS A 93 -6.93 2.26 6.33
CA CYS A 93 -7.26 0.96 6.92
C CYS A 93 -7.46 1.09 8.44
N LYS A 94 -8.09 0.08 9.05
CA LYS A 94 -8.39 0.10 10.50
C LYS A 94 -7.12 0.31 11.33
N THR A 95 -6.01 -0.35 10.99
CA THR A 95 -4.75 -0.18 11.72
C THR A 95 -4.21 1.24 11.67
N VAL A 96 -4.27 1.92 10.51
CA VAL A 96 -3.87 3.33 10.41
C VAL A 96 -4.80 4.22 11.22
N LYS A 97 -6.12 3.98 11.16
CA LYS A 97 -7.11 4.74 11.93
C LYS A 97 -6.92 4.63 13.44
N GLU A 98 -6.47 3.48 13.93
CA GLU A 98 -6.10 3.31 15.34
C GLU A 98 -4.76 3.97 15.66
N PHE A 99 -3.75 3.72 14.84
CA PHE A 99 -2.40 4.27 15.02
C PHE A 99 -2.38 5.80 15.15
N VAL A 100 -3.18 6.52 14.34
CA VAL A 100 -3.21 7.99 14.40
C VAL A 100 -3.82 8.55 15.69
N LYS A 101 -4.50 7.73 16.49
CA LYS A 101 -5.07 8.12 17.79
C LYS A 101 -4.15 7.82 18.95
N TRP A 102 -3.08 7.06 18.72
CA TRP A 102 -2.18 6.67 19.78
C TRP A 102 -1.28 7.81 20.22
N GLU A 103 -0.94 7.79 21.50
CA GLU A 103 0.13 8.62 22.03
C GLU A 103 1.46 8.29 21.35
N LYS A 104 2.36 9.27 21.40
CA LYS A 104 3.65 9.22 20.70
C LYS A 104 4.46 7.98 21.08
N GLU A 105 4.48 7.63 22.37
CA GLU A 105 5.24 6.48 22.88
C GLU A 105 4.73 5.16 22.29
N LYS A 106 3.42 4.89 22.40
CA LYS A 106 2.81 3.68 21.82
C LYS A 106 3.03 3.61 20.30
N SER A 107 2.96 4.75 19.62
CA SER A 107 3.27 4.85 18.20
C SER A 107 4.71 4.46 17.89
N ILE A 108 5.69 4.92 18.68
CA ILE A 108 7.10 4.55 18.52
C ILE A 108 7.31 3.05 18.75
N ASN A 109 6.73 2.51 19.81
CA ASN A 109 6.86 1.08 20.15
C ASN A 109 6.30 0.19 19.03
N PHE A 110 5.16 0.56 18.44
CA PHE A 110 4.60 -0.15 17.30
C PHE A 110 5.49 -0.12 16.06
N LEU A 111 6.12 1.02 15.79
CA LEU A 111 7.05 1.16 14.66
C LEU A 111 8.32 0.34 14.88
N ASN A 112 8.78 0.21 16.13
CA ASN A 112 9.94 -0.62 16.48
C ASN A 112 9.61 -2.12 16.37
N PHE A 113 8.45 -2.55 16.89
CA PHE A 113 7.91 -3.90 16.66
C PHE A 113 7.92 -4.26 15.16
N PHE A 114 7.50 -3.30 14.33
CA PHE A 114 7.47 -3.49 12.89
C PHE A 114 8.86 -3.52 12.24
N LYS A 115 9.79 -2.64 12.64
CA LYS A 115 11.17 -2.65 12.11
C LYS A 115 11.86 -4.00 12.30
N ASN A 116 11.54 -4.69 13.38
CA ASN A 116 12.20 -5.94 13.76
C ASN A 116 11.60 -7.20 13.10
N SER A 117 10.38 -7.10 12.54
CA SER A 117 9.60 -8.28 12.13
C SER A 117 9.80 -8.74 10.66
N LYS A 118 10.65 -8.07 9.87
CA LYS A 118 11.06 -8.45 8.49
C LYS A 118 9.91 -8.96 7.59
N PHE A 119 8.71 -8.37 7.68
CA PHE A 119 7.56 -8.86 6.93
C PHE A 119 7.72 -8.69 5.41
N ASP A 120 7.27 -9.68 4.64
CA ASP A 120 6.98 -9.50 3.20
C ASP A 120 5.97 -8.34 3.05
N PRO A 121 6.19 -7.35 2.15
CA PRO A 121 5.32 -6.17 2.06
C PRO A 121 3.84 -6.48 1.78
N ILE A 122 3.56 -7.61 1.13
CA ILE A 122 2.21 -8.12 0.92
C ILE A 122 1.64 -8.62 2.22
N VAL A 123 2.37 -9.50 2.92
CA VAL A 123 1.95 -9.99 4.24
C VAL A 123 1.71 -8.83 5.21
N TYR A 124 2.61 -7.85 5.25
CA TYR A 124 2.44 -6.63 6.03
C TYR A 124 1.13 -5.91 5.70
N SER A 125 0.89 -5.62 4.42
CA SER A 125 -0.31 -4.91 3.98
C SER A 125 -1.60 -5.67 4.32
N LEU A 126 -1.56 -7.01 4.30
CA LEU A 126 -2.69 -7.86 4.70
C LEU A 126 -2.94 -7.78 6.21
N LYS A 127 -1.90 -7.96 7.03
CA LYS A 127 -1.97 -7.85 8.50
C LYS A 127 -2.40 -6.45 8.97
N MET A 128 -2.04 -5.42 8.21
CA MET A 128 -2.49 -4.04 8.39
C MET A 128 -3.98 -3.84 8.08
N PHE A 129 -4.53 -4.63 7.16
CA PHE A 129 -5.93 -4.51 6.76
C PHE A 129 -6.86 -5.28 7.69
N ASP A 130 -6.49 -6.52 8.07
CA ASP A 130 -7.31 -7.43 8.88
C ASP A 130 -7.17 -7.24 10.40
N ARG A 131 -6.34 -6.29 10.84
CA ARG A 131 -6.00 -5.97 12.24
C ARG A 131 -5.12 -7.01 12.93
N ASN A 132 -4.61 -8.02 12.24
CA ASN A 132 -3.72 -9.00 12.87
C ASN A 132 -2.44 -8.35 13.39
N LEU A 133 -1.91 -7.33 12.71
CA LEU A 133 -0.73 -6.60 13.21
C LEU A 133 -1.01 -5.88 14.54
N LEU A 134 -2.22 -5.31 14.69
CA LEU A 134 -2.63 -4.70 15.95
C LEU A 134 -2.77 -5.75 17.05
N ARG A 135 -3.35 -6.91 16.75
CA ARG A 135 -3.52 -7.99 17.72
C ARG A 135 -2.19 -8.56 18.18
N GLU A 136 -1.25 -8.77 17.25
CA GLU A 136 0.11 -9.21 17.57
C GLU A 136 0.79 -8.19 18.49
N PHE A 137 0.74 -6.90 18.15
CA PHE A 137 1.37 -5.85 18.98
C PHE A 137 0.78 -5.69 20.39
N ASN A 138 -0.53 -5.89 20.58
CA ASN A 138 -1.15 -5.74 21.92
C ASN A 138 -1.14 -7.06 22.73
N LYS A 139 -0.58 -8.15 22.19
CA LYS A 139 -0.38 -9.41 22.92
C LYS A 139 0.99 -9.49 23.61
N ASP A 140 1.91 -8.64 23.16
CA ASP A 140 3.14 -8.28 23.87
C ASP A 140 2.86 -7.10 24.81
#